data_AF-B4H3D8-F1
#
_entry.id   AF-B4H3D8-F1
#
_cell.length_a   1.000
_cell.length_b   1.000
_cell.length_c   1.000
_cell.angle_alpha   90.00
_cell.angle_beta   90.00
_cell.angle_gamma   90.00
#
_symmetry.space_group_name_H-M   'P 1'
#
loop_
_entity.id
_entity.type
_entity.pdbx_description
1 polymer ?
#
loop_
_entity_poly.entity_id
_entity_poly.type
_entity_poly.pdbx_seq_one_letter_code
_entity_poly.pdbx_strand_id
1 'polypeptide(L)'
;MHYHVEQLADPENNEPTLEEMTEKAIEVLETEEEGYFLFVEGGKIDISHHDTMARIALDETAELSKAVKRAREITNPEDTLIVVTSDHSHTFSVAGYQPRGSDIFGSAKANGLDNKPYLPLSYANGKSFDYYYNTETHQREDPVVLATGDFDQLFPAMVPLESETHGGEDVAVFASGPWAHLFTGVYEQNTIPHMMAFAACVGDGLTACQAATN
;
A
#
# COMPACT_ATOMS: atom_id res chain seq x y z
N MET A 1 -13.25 -1.46 11.59
CA MET A 1 -12.80 -0.90 10.32
C MET A 1 -13.00 -1.92 9.24
N HIS A 2 -14.01 -1.71 8.42
CA HIS A 2 -14.28 -2.39 7.16
C HIS A 2 -13.28 -1.92 6.10
N TYR A 3 -13.17 -2.64 4.98
CA TYR A 3 -12.39 -2.12 3.85
C TYR A 3 -13.03 -0.81 3.35
N HIS A 4 -12.24 0.11 2.82
CA HIS A 4 -12.72 1.40 2.33
C HIS A 4 -13.81 1.24 1.26
N VAL A 5 -13.66 0.31 0.31
CA VAL A 5 -14.75 -0.07 -0.61
C VAL A 5 -16.04 -0.52 0.08
N GLU A 6 -15.97 -1.25 1.19
CA GLU A 6 -17.14 -1.71 1.95
C GLU A 6 -17.78 -0.54 2.70
N GLN A 7 -16.96 0.33 3.29
CA GLN A 7 -17.39 1.57 3.94
C GLN A 7 -18.19 2.46 2.98
N LEU A 8 -17.76 2.56 1.73
CA LEU A 8 -18.45 3.32 0.68
C LEU A 8 -19.75 2.66 0.20
N ALA A 9 -19.84 1.33 0.28
CA ALA A 9 -20.98 0.56 -0.18
C ALA A 9 -22.12 0.48 0.87
N ASP A 10 -21.80 0.67 2.15
CA ASP A 10 -22.78 0.63 3.25
C ASP A 10 -23.32 2.05 3.57
N PRO A 11 -24.59 2.36 3.27
CA PRO A 11 -25.19 3.67 3.55
C PRO A 11 -25.36 3.96 5.04
N GLU A 12 -25.28 2.93 5.89
CA GLU A 12 -25.36 3.06 7.35
C GLU A 12 -23.95 3.05 7.99
N ASN A 13 -22.88 3.06 7.18
CA ASN A 13 -21.52 3.12 7.68
C ASN A 13 -21.29 4.41 8.49
N ASN A 14 -20.74 4.24 9.68
CA ASN A 14 -20.37 5.33 10.59
C ASN A 14 -18.88 5.26 10.99
N GLU A 15 -18.08 4.44 10.29
CA GLU A 15 -16.63 4.40 10.48
C GLU A 15 -15.96 5.51 9.66
N PRO A 16 -14.99 6.25 10.25
CA PRO A 16 -14.25 7.27 9.53
C PRO A 16 -13.28 6.65 8.53
N THR A 17 -13.04 7.33 7.41
CA THR A 17 -11.99 6.94 6.47
C THR A 17 -10.60 7.21 7.04
N LEU A 18 -9.54 6.67 6.41
CA LEU A 18 -8.17 6.93 6.85
C LEU A 18 -7.80 8.41 6.67
N GLU A 19 -8.30 9.03 5.60
CA GLU A 19 -8.20 10.47 5.37
C GLU A 19 -8.81 11.27 6.54
N GLU A 20 -10.05 10.93 6.94
CA GLU A 20 -10.76 11.62 8.03
C GLU A 20 -10.09 11.39 9.40
N MET A 21 -9.63 10.17 9.68
CA MET A 21 -8.87 9.88 10.90
C MET A 21 -7.55 10.66 10.97
N THR A 22 -6.85 10.78 9.83
CA THR A 22 -5.59 11.51 9.72
C THR A 22 -5.82 13.00 9.95
N GLU A 23 -6.81 13.59 9.28
CA GLU A 23 -7.20 14.97 9.49
C GLU A 23 -7.54 15.21 10.97
N LYS A 24 -8.36 14.34 11.57
CA LYS A 24 -8.78 14.53 12.94
C LYS A 24 -7.62 14.42 13.94
N ALA A 25 -6.68 13.51 13.69
CA ALA A 25 -5.49 13.38 14.51
C ALA A 25 -4.62 14.64 14.44
N ILE A 26 -4.39 15.18 13.25
CA ILE A 26 -3.62 16.41 13.05
C ILE A 26 -4.31 17.59 13.75
N GLU A 27 -5.63 17.78 13.58
CA GLU A 27 -6.37 18.86 14.26
C GLU A 27 -6.18 18.87 15.78
N VAL A 28 -6.11 17.68 16.39
CA VAL A 28 -5.91 17.54 17.85
C VAL A 28 -4.45 17.79 18.22
N LEU A 29 -3.52 17.18 17.49
CA LEU A 29 -2.09 17.20 17.80
C LEU A 29 -1.43 18.55 17.50
N GLU A 30 -1.92 19.30 16.52
CA GLU A 30 -1.40 20.62 16.15
C GLU A 30 -1.66 21.69 17.24
N THR A 31 -2.45 21.37 18.26
CA THR A 31 -2.64 22.24 19.43
C THR A 31 -1.45 22.22 20.41
N GLU A 32 -0.50 21.30 20.25
CA GLU A 32 0.70 21.17 21.08
C GLU A 32 1.84 22.08 20.58
N GLU A 33 2.31 22.99 21.44
CA GLU A 33 3.34 23.99 21.08
C GLU A 33 4.72 23.37 20.77
N GLU A 34 5.02 22.20 21.34
CA GLU A 34 6.28 21.47 21.13
C GLU A 34 6.26 20.57 19.89
N GLY A 35 5.16 20.59 19.13
CA GLY A 35 4.94 19.74 17.96
C GLY A 35 4.48 18.33 18.31
N TYR A 36 4.42 17.45 17.30
CA TYR A 36 3.88 16.11 17.45
C TYR A 36 4.58 15.08 16.55
N PHE A 37 4.41 13.81 16.91
CA PHE A 37 4.69 12.68 16.04
C PHE A 37 3.36 11.96 15.77
N LEU A 38 3.09 11.69 14.50
CA LEU A 38 1.89 10.96 14.06
C LEU A 38 2.30 9.79 13.18
N PHE A 39 1.78 8.61 13.50
CA PHE A 39 1.90 7.41 12.68
C PHE A 39 0.53 7.08 12.09
N VAL A 40 0.48 6.97 10.76
CA VAL A 40 -0.73 6.64 9.99
C VAL A 40 -0.45 5.40 9.16
N GLU A 41 -1.31 4.40 9.26
CA GLU A 41 -1.10 3.09 8.65
C GLU A 41 -2.27 2.69 7.76
N GLY A 42 -1.98 2.35 6.50
CA GLY A 42 -2.91 1.69 5.59
C GLY A 42 -2.90 0.18 5.74
N GLY A 43 -3.10 -0.34 6.97
CA GLY A 43 -2.78 -1.74 7.30
C GLY A 43 -3.61 -2.80 6.55
N LYS A 44 -4.74 -2.41 5.96
CA LYS A 44 -5.59 -3.31 5.16
C LYS A 44 -5.06 -3.58 3.75
N ILE A 45 -4.06 -2.83 3.29
CA ILE A 45 -3.33 -3.13 2.05
C ILE A 45 -2.74 -4.54 2.15
N ASP A 46 -2.05 -4.84 3.25
CA ASP A 46 -1.44 -6.13 3.55
C ASP A 46 -2.47 -7.27 3.62
N ILE A 47 -3.51 -7.08 4.43
CA ILE A 47 -4.57 -8.08 4.60
C ILE A 47 -5.23 -8.44 3.26
N SER A 48 -5.47 -7.44 2.41
CA SER A 48 -6.07 -7.65 1.09
C SER A 48 -5.14 -8.42 0.15
N HIS A 49 -3.82 -8.18 0.22
CA HIS A 49 -2.85 -8.93 -0.56
C HIS A 49 -2.74 -10.38 -0.09
N HIS A 50 -2.72 -10.62 1.22
CA HIS A 50 -2.80 -11.97 1.81
C HIS A 50 -4.00 -12.77 1.29
N ASP A 51 -5.13 -12.09 1.09
CA ASP A 51 -6.34 -12.66 0.53
C ASP A 51 -6.36 -12.72 -1.00
N THR A 52 -5.30 -12.30 -1.70
CA THR A 52 -5.20 -12.19 -3.17
C THR A 52 -6.26 -11.27 -3.80
N MET A 53 -6.81 -10.33 -3.03
CA MET A 53 -7.84 -9.38 -3.43
C MET A 53 -7.19 -8.08 -3.91
N ALA A 54 -6.54 -8.11 -5.07
CA ALA A 54 -5.77 -6.98 -5.59
C ALA A 54 -6.62 -5.69 -5.77
N ARG A 55 -7.93 -5.83 -6.02
CA ARG A 55 -8.82 -4.67 -6.14
C ARG A 55 -9.00 -3.92 -4.82
N ILE A 56 -9.18 -4.64 -3.71
CA ILE A 56 -9.24 -4.04 -2.38
C ILE A 56 -7.87 -3.49 -1.98
N ALA A 57 -6.79 -4.25 -2.21
CA ALA A 57 -5.43 -3.79 -1.86
C ALA A 57 -5.07 -2.46 -2.53
N LEU A 58 -5.40 -2.30 -3.82
CA LEU A 58 -5.16 -1.05 -4.55
C LEU A 58 -6.11 0.09 -4.13
N ASP A 59 -7.34 -0.22 -3.71
CA ASP A 59 -8.26 0.77 -3.16
C ASP A 59 -7.80 1.27 -1.78
N GLU A 60 -7.38 0.39 -0.88
CA GLU A 60 -6.78 0.74 0.40
C GLU A 60 -5.49 1.57 0.20
N THR A 61 -4.70 1.24 -0.82
CA THR A 61 -3.52 2.04 -1.20
C THR A 61 -3.93 3.43 -1.69
N ALA A 62 -5.01 3.55 -2.45
CA ALA A 62 -5.54 4.83 -2.88
C ALA A 62 -6.05 5.65 -1.69
N GLU A 63 -6.67 5.01 -0.69
CA GLU A 63 -7.13 5.67 0.53
C GLU A 63 -5.96 6.16 1.41
N LEU A 64 -4.89 5.37 1.56
CA LEU A 64 -3.64 5.85 2.17
C LEU A 64 -3.05 7.04 1.40
N SER A 65 -3.10 7.03 0.07
CA SER A 65 -2.66 8.16 -0.74
C SER A 65 -3.50 9.42 -0.50
N LYS A 66 -4.80 9.30 -0.23
CA LYS A 66 -5.64 10.45 0.16
C LYS A 66 -5.27 10.97 1.54
N ALA A 67 -5.06 10.09 2.52
CA ALA A 67 -4.60 10.47 3.85
C ALA A 67 -3.27 11.24 3.82
N VAL A 68 -2.28 10.77 3.04
CA VAL A 68 -1.01 11.49 2.82
C VAL A 68 -1.25 12.85 2.16
N LYS A 69 -2.11 12.91 1.14
CA LYS A 69 -2.46 14.17 0.46
C LYS A 69 -3.09 15.16 1.44
N ARG A 70 -4.05 14.71 2.25
CA ARG A 70 -4.73 15.52 3.25
C ARG A 70 -3.77 16.06 4.29
N ALA A 71 -2.91 15.20 4.84
CA ALA A 71 -1.86 15.61 5.77
C ALA A 71 -0.97 16.71 5.18
N ARG A 72 -0.55 16.59 3.91
CA ARG A 72 0.23 17.63 3.22
C ARG A 72 -0.53 18.93 2.97
N GLU A 73 -1.84 18.89 2.85
CA GLU A 73 -2.68 20.08 2.65
C GLU A 73 -2.90 20.88 3.93
N ILE A 74 -2.85 20.22 5.08
CA ILE A 74 -3.17 20.84 6.39
C ILE A 74 -1.96 21.02 7.29
N THR A 75 -0.76 20.66 6.84
CA THR A 75 0.50 20.89 7.56
C THR A 75 1.41 21.82 6.78
N ASN A 76 2.31 22.51 7.49
CA ASN A 76 3.25 23.45 6.87
C ASN A 76 4.54 22.71 6.45
N PRO A 77 4.90 22.66 5.16
CA PRO A 77 6.09 21.94 4.69
C PRO A 77 7.41 22.52 5.21
N GLU A 78 7.40 23.73 5.77
CA GLU A 78 8.60 24.36 6.36
C GLU A 78 8.91 23.84 7.78
N ASP A 79 7.94 23.23 8.48
CA ASP A 79 8.11 22.71 9.84
C ASP A 79 7.73 21.22 10.00
N THR A 80 7.04 20.65 9.01
CA THR A 80 6.54 19.27 9.08
C THR A 80 7.29 18.34 8.13
N LEU A 81 7.96 17.32 8.67
CA LEU A 81 8.54 16.22 7.90
C LEU A 81 7.52 15.08 7.76
N ILE A 82 7.08 14.80 6.53
CA ILE A 82 6.24 13.66 6.19
C ILE A 82 7.11 12.61 5.49
N VAL A 83 7.10 11.39 6.02
CA VAL A 83 7.79 10.22 5.45
C VAL A 83 6.75 9.14 5.16
N VAL A 84 6.74 8.61 3.94
CA VAL A 84 5.87 7.52 3.49
C VAL A 84 6.74 6.35 3.09
N THR A 85 6.44 5.16 3.61
CA THR A 85 7.15 3.92 3.27
C THR A 85 6.23 2.72 3.45
N SER A 86 6.77 1.53 3.21
CA SER A 86 6.16 0.25 3.54
C SER A 86 7.06 -0.48 4.54
N ASP A 87 6.49 -1.37 5.33
CA ASP A 87 7.24 -2.28 6.19
C ASP A 87 7.83 -3.46 5.37
N HIS A 88 7.10 -3.93 4.37
CA HIS A 88 7.55 -4.89 3.35
C HIS A 88 6.70 -4.80 2.06
N SER A 89 6.98 -5.65 1.07
CA SER A 89 6.17 -5.79 -0.14
C SER A 89 5.29 -7.04 -0.08
N HIS A 90 4.71 -7.45 -1.20
CA HIS A 90 4.00 -8.72 -1.42
C HIS A 90 4.53 -9.40 -2.68
N THR A 91 4.20 -10.68 -2.87
CA THR A 91 4.47 -11.39 -4.14
C THR A 91 3.52 -10.99 -5.27
N PHE A 92 2.99 -9.76 -5.21
CA PHE A 92 2.12 -9.13 -6.18
C PHE A 92 2.92 -8.66 -7.41
N SER A 93 2.34 -8.86 -8.58
CA SER A 93 2.98 -8.52 -9.85
C SER A 93 2.01 -7.85 -10.80
N VAL A 94 2.54 -6.90 -11.59
CA VAL A 94 1.85 -6.30 -12.74
C VAL A 94 2.58 -6.76 -13.99
N ALA A 95 1.94 -7.64 -14.76
CA ALA A 95 2.50 -8.29 -15.93
C ALA A 95 1.81 -7.86 -17.24
N GLY A 96 2.45 -8.22 -18.34
CA GLY A 96 1.91 -8.05 -19.68
C GLY A 96 2.22 -6.70 -20.32
N TYR A 97 1.57 -6.46 -21.47
CA TYR A 97 1.81 -5.30 -22.32
C TYR A 97 0.50 -4.55 -22.55
N GLN A 98 -0.20 -4.20 -21.47
CA GLN A 98 -1.47 -3.49 -21.57
C GLN A 98 -1.27 -2.13 -22.25
N PRO A 99 -2.13 -1.75 -23.22
CA PRO A 99 -2.15 -0.40 -23.75
C PRO A 99 -2.41 0.61 -22.63
N ARG A 100 -1.82 1.80 -22.75
CA ARG A 100 -2.08 2.91 -21.82
C ARG A 100 -3.58 3.20 -21.73
N GLY A 101 -4.08 3.38 -20.50
CA GLY A 101 -5.49 3.64 -20.21
C GLY A 101 -6.37 2.38 -20.13
N SER A 102 -5.80 1.18 -20.24
CA SER A 102 -6.52 -0.06 -19.93
C SER A 102 -6.82 -0.14 -18.42
N ASP A 103 -7.96 -0.74 -18.08
CA ASP A 103 -8.29 -1.05 -16.69
C ASP A 103 -7.26 -2.04 -16.13
N ILE A 104 -6.66 -1.71 -14.98
CA ILE A 104 -5.64 -2.54 -14.33
C ILE A 104 -6.20 -3.89 -13.87
N PHE A 105 -7.51 -3.96 -13.62
CA PHE A 105 -8.21 -5.18 -13.23
C PHE A 105 -8.78 -5.95 -14.42
N GLY A 106 -8.72 -5.35 -15.62
CA GLY A 106 -9.21 -5.96 -16.85
C GLY A 106 -8.30 -7.08 -17.35
N SER A 107 -8.84 -7.94 -18.20
CA SER A 107 -8.05 -9.01 -18.82
C SER A 107 -7.09 -8.48 -19.88
N ALA A 108 -5.98 -9.20 -20.03
CA ALA A 108 -5.01 -8.91 -21.07
C ALA A 108 -5.56 -9.22 -22.47
N LYS A 109 -5.18 -8.41 -23.45
CA LYS A 109 -5.53 -8.63 -24.86
C LYS A 109 -4.85 -9.84 -25.50
N ALA A 110 -3.78 -10.35 -24.88
CA ALA A 110 -3.01 -11.49 -25.38
C ALA A 110 -3.36 -12.75 -24.59
N ASN A 111 -3.27 -13.90 -25.26
CA ASN A 111 -3.48 -15.21 -24.65
C ASN A 111 -2.15 -15.85 -24.25
N GLY A 112 -2.22 -16.75 -23.27
CA GLY A 112 -1.14 -17.68 -22.97
C GLY A 112 -1.00 -18.77 -24.04
N LEU A 113 0.00 -19.64 -23.86
CA LEU A 113 0.23 -20.80 -24.73
C LEU A 113 -0.93 -21.83 -24.70
N ASP A 114 -1.76 -21.75 -23.66
CA ASP A 114 -2.99 -22.52 -23.48
C ASP A 114 -4.20 -21.92 -24.23
N ASN A 115 -4.00 -20.87 -25.02
CA ASN A 115 -5.02 -20.10 -25.74
C ASN A 115 -6.07 -19.43 -24.84
N LYS A 116 -5.81 -19.28 -23.54
CA LYS A 116 -6.69 -18.58 -22.59
C LYS A 116 -6.14 -17.17 -22.29
N PRO A 117 -6.99 -16.17 -22.03
CA PRO A 117 -6.53 -14.84 -21.59
C PRO A 117 -5.88 -14.94 -20.19
N TYR A 118 -5.12 -13.92 -19.78
CA TYR A 118 -4.57 -13.80 -18.42
C TYR A 118 -4.93 -12.43 -17.82
N LEU A 119 -4.91 -12.31 -16.50
CA LEU A 119 -5.03 -11.00 -15.84
C LEU A 119 -3.64 -10.38 -15.67
N PRO A 120 -3.47 -9.05 -15.88
CA PRO A 120 -2.22 -8.36 -15.62
C PRO A 120 -1.76 -8.47 -14.17
N LEU A 121 -2.71 -8.53 -13.24
CA LEU A 121 -2.43 -8.67 -11.81
C LEU A 121 -2.41 -10.14 -11.41
N SER A 122 -1.36 -10.54 -10.72
CA SER A 122 -1.21 -11.90 -10.17
C SER A 122 -0.28 -11.95 -8.98
N TYR A 123 -0.34 -13.04 -8.23
CA TYR A 123 0.51 -13.32 -7.07
C TYR A 123 1.36 -14.56 -7.30
N ALA A 124 2.57 -14.63 -6.74
CA ALA A 124 3.38 -15.84 -6.85
C ALA A 124 2.76 -17.03 -6.10
N ASN A 125 2.06 -16.77 -5.00
CA ASN A 125 1.40 -17.76 -4.15
C ASN A 125 0.10 -17.21 -3.54
N GLY A 126 -0.70 -18.08 -2.90
CA GLY A 126 -1.91 -17.67 -2.19
C GLY A 126 -3.12 -18.56 -2.46
N LYS A 127 -4.23 -18.22 -1.79
CA LYS A 127 -5.43 -19.07 -1.70
C LYS A 127 -6.24 -19.17 -2.99
N SER A 128 -6.02 -18.25 -3.92
CA SER A 128 -6.70 -18.23 -5.21
C SER A 128 -6.20 -19.27 -6.19
N PHE A 129 -5.14 -20.04 -5.87
CA PHE A 129 -4.61 -21.07 -6.76
C PHE A 129 -5.70 -22.04 -7.24
N ASP A 130 -6.50 -22.58 -6.31
CA ASP A 130 -7.53 -23.58 -6.63
C ASP A 130 -8.70 -22.99 -7.44
N TYR A 131 -8.86 -21.66 -7.44
CA TYR A 131 -9.85 -20.97 -8.28
C TYR A 131 -9.39 -20.87 -9.73
N TYR A 132 -8.07 -20.77 -9.96
CA TYR A 132 -7.51 -20.49 -11.29
C TYR A 132 -6.77 -21.68 -11.91
N TYR A 133 -6.64 -22.80 -11.19
CA TYR A 133 -5.99 -24.00 -11.69
C TYR A 133 -6.73 -25.27 -11.26
N ASN A 134 -7.14 -26.06 -12.25
CA ASN A 134 -7.79 -27.34 -12.02
C ASN A 134 -6.74 -28.45 -11.91
N THR A 135 -6.56 -28.96 -10.71
CA THR A 135 -5.57 -30.00 -10.38
C THR A 135 -5.95 -31.39 -10.89
N GLU A 136 -7.19 -31.63 -11.31
CA GLU A 136 -7.60 -32.91 -11.91
C GLU A 136 -7.29 -32.96 -13.41
N THR A 137 -7.57 -31.86 -14.12
CA THR A 137 -7.37 -31.75 -15.57
C THR A 137 -5.98 -31.23 -15.94
N HIS A 138 -5.24 -30.70 -14.97
CA HIS A 138 -3.96 -30.00 -15.15
C HIS A 138 -4.08 -28.80 -16.11
N GLN A 139 -5.16 -28.02 -15.96
CA GLN A 139 -5.43 -26.87 -16.81
C GLN A 139 -5.70 -25.64 -15.97
N ARG A 140 -5.16 -24.50 -16.43
CA ARG A 140 -5.52 -23.19 -15.92
C ARG A 140 -6.96 -22.86 -16.30
N GLU A 141 -7.74 -22.29 -15.41
CA GLU A 141 -9.09 -21.81 -15.71
C GLU A 141 -9.06 -20.47 -16.47
N ASP A 142 -10.11 -20.19 -17.24
CA ASP A 142 -10.23 -18.92 -17.96
C ASP A 142 -10.62 -17.81 -16.96
N PRO A 143 -9.73 -16.84 -16.66
CA PRO A 143 -10.01 -15.83 -15.65
C PRO A 143 -11.12 -14.87 -16.06
N VAL A 144 -11.42 -14.72 -17.36
CA VAL A 144 -12.52 -13.86 -17.82
C VAL A 144 -13.87 -14.50 -17.52
N VAL A 145 -13.94 -15.84 -17.56
CA VAL A 145 -15.16 -16.58 -17.21
C VAL A 145 -15.39 -16.56 -15.70
N LEU A 146 -14.31 -16.58 -14.92
CA LEU A 146 -14.35 -16.55 -13.45
C LEU A 146 -14.52 -15.14 -12.87
N ALA A 147 -14.25 -14.09 -13.65
CA ALA A 147 -14.35 -12.72 -13.19
C ALA A 147 -15.80 -12.38 -12.82
N THR A 148 -16.01 -12.01 -11.56
CA THR A 148 -17.31 -11.53 -11.08
C THR A 148 -17.46 -10.03 -11.26
N GLY A 149 -16.35 -9.28 -11.28
CA GLY A 149 -16.35 -7.82 -11.25
C GLY A 149 -16.60 -7.23 -9.86
N ASP A 150 -16.83 -8.07 -8.86
CA ASP A 150 -17.04 -7.65 -7.47
C ASP A 150 -15.74 -7.12 -6.85
N PHE A 151 -15.87 -6.38 -5.75
CA PHE A 151 -14.71 -5.79 -5.07
C PHE A 151 -13.80 -6.85 -4.45
N ASP A 152 -14.36 -7.98 -4.02
CA ASP A 152 -13.69 -9.12 -3.38
C ASP A 152 -13.20 -10.19 -4.36
N GLN A 153 -13.22 -9.91 -5.67
CA GLN A 153 -12.71 -10.82 -6.69
C GLN A 153 -11.25 -11.20 -6.39
N LEU A 154 -10.98 -12.51 -6.32
CA LEU A 154 -9.64 -13.07 -6.17
C LEU A 154 -8.83 -12.93 -7.46
N PHE A 155 -7.52 -12.72 -7.37
CA PHE A 155 -6.60 -12.67 -8.51
C PHE A 155 -5.69 -13.90 -8.57
N PRO A 156 -5.24 -14.35 -9.77
CA PRO A 156 -4.50 -15.59 -9.93
C PRO A 156 -3.26 -15.71 -9.05
N ALA A 157 -3.09 -16.89 -8.42
CA ALA A 157 -1.88 -17.30 -7.70
C ALA A 157 -1.31 -18.60 -8.29
N MET A 158 0.02 -18.80 -8.18
CA MET A 158 0.71 -19.95 -8.81
C MET A 158 1.09 -21.07 -7.85
N VAL A 159 1.29 -20.78 -6.57
CA VAL A 159 1.56 -21.78 -5.53
C VAL A 159 0.42 -21.76 -4.50
N PRO A 160 -0.24 -22.89 -4.22
CA PRO A 160 -1.35 -22.94 -3.27
C PRO A 160 -0.86 -22.71 -1.84
N LEU A 161 -1.38 -21.68 -1.20
CA LEU A 161 -1.21 -21.38 0.22
C LEU A 161 -2.54 -20.85 0.78
N GLU A 162 -2.79 -20.99 2.08
CA GLU A 162 -4.00 -20.43 2.70
C GLU A 162 -3.98 -18.89 2.75
N SER A 163 -2.78 -18.31 2.70
CA SER A 163 -2.51 -16.88 2.67
C SER A 163 -1.36 -16.65 1.70
N GLU A 164 -1.48 -15.61 0.88
CA GLU A 164 -0.33 -15.11 0.11
C GLU A 164 0.77 -14.62 1.07
N THR A 165 2.03 -14.58 0.62
CA THR A 165 3.19 -14.20 1.45
C THR A 165 3.73 -12.82 1.11
N HIS A 166 4.38 -12.15 2.07
CA HIS A 166 5.14 -10.93 1.80
C HIS A 166 6.23 -11.10 0.73
N GLY A 167 6.55 -10.00 0.08
CA GLY A 167 7.67 -9.83 -0.84
C GLY A 167 8.92 -9.35 -0.09
N GLY A 168 10.09 -9.84 -0.49
CA GLY A 168 11.37 -9.56 0.16
C GLY A 168 12.26 -8.56 -0.59
N GLU A 169 11.73 -7.93 -1.64
CA GLU A 169 12.41 -6.86 -2.35
C GLU A 169 12.35 -5.52 -1.59
N ASP A 170 13.29 -4.64 -1.91
CA ASP A 170 13.36 -3.31 -1.33
C ASP A 170 12.06 -2.52 -1.58
N VAL A 171 11.60 -1.80 -0.56
CA VAL A 171 10.44 -0.91 -0.62
C VAL A 171 10.87 0.55 -0.73
N ALA A 172 9.99 1.38 -1.30
CA ALA A 172 10.26 2.79 -1.47
C ALA A 172 10.13 3.57 -0.15
N VAL A 173 10.88 4.66 -0.07
CA VAL A 173 10.73 5.70 0.96
C VAL A 173 10.57 7.04 0.25
N PHE A 174 9.50 7.76 0.55
CA PHE A 174 9.25 9.11 0.07
C PHE A 174 9.29 10.07 1.26
N ALA A 175 9.91 11.23 1.10
CA ALA A 175 9.99 12.23 2.16
C ALA A 175 9.75 13.64 1.62
N SER A 176 9.09 14.48 2.42
CA SER A 176 8.92 15.92 2.16
C SER A 176 8.95 16.70 3.46
N GLY A 177 9.59 17.87 3.47
CA GLY A 177 9.71 18.74 4.65
C GLY A 177 11.16 18.91 5.12
N PRO A 178 11.38 19.41 6.35
CA PRO A 178 12.71 19.60 6.93
C PRO A 178 13.53 18.30 6.88
N TRP A 179 14.77 18.41 6.43
CA TRP A 179 15.71 17.28 6.33
C TRP A 179 15.30 16.13 5.38
N ALA A 180 14.26 16.29 4.55
CA ALA A 180 13.86 15.26 3.59
C ALA A 180 14.98 14.85 2.60
N HIS A 181 15.98 15.71 2.39
CA HIS A 181 17.15 15.41 1.55
C HIS A 181 18.07 14.29 2.10
N LEU A 182 17.87 13.86 3.35
CA LEU A 182 18.58 12.70 3.93
C LEU A 182 18.07 11.36 3.38
N PHE A 183 16.81 11.30 2.94
CA PHE A 183 16.15 10.09 2.45
C PHE A 183 16.51 9.85 0.97
N THR A 184 17.78 9.53 0.72
CA THR A 184 18.30 9.27 -0.64
C THR A 184 19.18 8.02 -0.67
N GLY A 185 19.23 7.37 -1.84
CA GLY A 185 20.03 6.16 -2.04
C GLY A 185 19.31 4.89 -1.59
N VAL A 186 20.09 3.92 -1.09
CA VAL A 186 19.61 2.64 -0.56
C VAL A 186 20.17 2.50 0.85
N TYR A 187 19.32 2.22 1.82
CA TYR A 187 19.69 2.14 3.22
C TYR A 187 18.80 1.13 3.96
N GLU A 188 19.30 0.65 5.09
CA GLU A 188 18.55 -0.25 5.97
C GLU A 188 17.31 0.43 6.53
N GLN A 189 16.20 -0.29 6.62
CA GLN A 189 14.90 0.23 7.08
C GLN A 189 14.98 0.86 8.48
N ASN A 190 15.82 0.31 9.37
CA ASN A 190 16.02 0.85 10.72
C ASN A 190 16.62 2.27 10.72
N THR A 191 17.13 2.76 9.58
CA THR A 191 17.66 4.12 9.45
C THR A 191 16.55 5.17 9.41
N ILE A 192 15.33 4.80 8.97
CA ILE A 192 14.18 5.71 8.87
C ILE A 192 13.88 6.42 10.19
N PRO A 193 13.67 5.72 11.33
CA PRO A 193 13.43 6.39 12.61
C PRO A 193 14.63 7.23 13.09
N HIS A 194 15.86 6.84 12.75
CA HIS A 194 17.04 7.66 13.09
C HIS A 194 17.07 8.98 12.32
N MET A 195 16.72 8.99 11.04
CA MET A 195 16.65 10.22 10.24
C MET A 195 15.51 11.12 10.72
N MET A 196 14.36 10.55 11.07
CA MET A 196 13.24 11.31 11.65
C MET A 196 13.61 11.91 13.00
N ALA A 197 14.26 11.13 13.88
CA ALA A 197 14.73 11.60 15.19
C ALA A 197 15.79 12.71 15.06
N PHE A 198 16.72 12.57 14.10
CA PHE A 198 17.70 13.59 13.77
C PHE A 198 17.02 14.91 13.37
N ALA A 199 16.02 14.84 12.49
CA ALA A 199 15.30 16.00 11.97
C ALA A 199 14.47 16.72 13.06
N ALA A 200 13.82 15.96 13.93
CA ALA A 200 12.99 16.46 15.02
C ALA A 200 13.78 16.80 16.30
N CYS A 201 15.10 16.59 16.31
CA CYS A 201 15.96 16.78 17.48
C CYS A 201 15.54 16.01 18.74
N VAL A 202 15.07 14.77 18.57
CA VAL A 202 14.63 13.90 19.67
C VAL A 202 15.55 12.69 19.86
N GLY A 203 15.60 12.16 21.08
CA GLY A 203 16.37 10.97 21.45
C GLY A 203 17.85 11.23 21.75
N ASP A 204 18.57 10.15 22.12
CA ASP A 204 19.97 10.20 22.59
C ASP A 204 21.01 10.07 21.47
N GLY A 205 20.56 10.06 20.22
CA GLY A 205 21.42 9.96 19.03
C GLY A 205 21.98 11.31 18.57
N LEU A 206 22.56 11.32 17.37
CA LEU A 206 22.92 12.56 16.67
C LEU A 206 21.64 13.34 16.33
N THR A 207 21.63 14.65 16.59
CA THR A 207 20.47 15.53 16.30
C THR A 207 20.89 16.76 15.49
N ALA A 208 19.97 17.28 14.67
CA ALA A 208 20.20 18.51 13.90
C ALA A 208 20.51 19.72 14.81
N CYS A 209 19.88 19.79 15.98
CA CYS A 209 20.03 20.88 16.93
C CYS A 209 21.40 20.89 17.62
N GLN A 210 22.06 19.73 17.75
CA GLN A 210 23.45 19.68 18.23
C GLN A 210 24.43 20.05 17.12
N ALA A 211 24.18 19.64 15.88
CA ALA A 211 25.05 19.92 14.74
C ALA A 211 25.12 21.42 14.37
N ALA A 212 24.07 22.19 14.66
CA ALA A 212 24.03 23.64 14.40
C ALA A 212 24.87 24.49 15.38
N THR A 213 25.45 23.88 16.43
CA THR A 213 26.21 24.60 17.46
C THR A 213 27.74 24.53 17.31
N ASN A 214 28.23 23.88 16.24
CA ASN A 214 29.65 23.82 15.85
C ASN A 214 29.87 24.48 14.49
#